data_AF-A0A9E4RQK8-F1
#
_entry.id   AF-A0A9E4RQK8-F1
#
_cell.length_a   1.000
_cell.length_b   1.000
_cell.length_c   1.000
_cell.angle_alpha   90.00
_cell.angle_beta   90.00
_cell.angle_gamma   90.00
#
_symmetry.space_group_name_H-M   'P 1'
#
loop_
_entity.id
_entity.type
_entity.pdbx_description
1 polymer ?
#
loop_
_entity_poly.entity_id
_entity_poly.type
_entity_poly.pdbx_seq_one_letter_code
_entity_poly.pdbx_strand_id
1 'polypeptide(L)'
;MADKELLGDAPATARFPQFRDRIYQMVTAEVSGLTGEQLDFESDRWEWSKWSIRRNLSHMASGDVRWLWARWGAQLFPDGLPNGEELDRLMASPHDRRLDEDLYWEPEAILEKMRLGLDLCQRVLAAETVDSLRRKVIEGGSSGLFGQYPQLFPGGLLPDARDPSKVSITLEATFLHRYYEYLTHLFNIQRLKRAQGLTAVVEIPHEGYWSMPEWDRSEP
;
A
#
# COMPACT_ATOMS: atom_id res chain seq x y z
N MET A 1 -6.92 -2.23 21.89
CA MET A 1 -8.10 -1.36 22.10
C MET A 1 -9.20 -1.90 21.21
N ALA A 2 -10.40 -2.13 21.74
CA ALA A 2 -11.53 -2.57 20.92
C ALA A 2 -11.80 -1.49 19.86
N ASP A 3 -11.72 -1.87 18.60
CA ASP A 3 -12.07 -1.04 17.46
C ASP A 3 -13.55 -0.68 17.64
N LYS A 4 -13.83 0.57 18.03
CA LYS A 4 -15.20 1.00 18.26
C LYS A 4 -15.88 0.97 16.90
N GLU A 5 -16.79 0.01 16.72
CA GLU A 5 -17.45 -0.22 15.45
C GLU A 5 -18.09 1.09 14.97
N LEU A 6 -17.52 1.66 13.90
CA LEU A 6 -18.02 2.89 13.32
C LEU A 6 -19.38 2.61 12.70
N LEU A 7 -20.31 3.56 12.87
CA LEU A 7 -21.60 3.51 12.19
C LEU A 7 -21.40 3.49 10.67
N GLY A 8 -22.27 2.80 9.96
CA GLY A 8 -22.16 2.61 8.51
C GLY A 8 -22.20 3.90 7.68
N ASP A 9 -22.90 4.92 8.18
CA ASP A 9 -22.99 6.26 7.59
C ASP A 9 -21.81 7.17 7.93
N ALA A 10 -20.89 6.73 8.81
CA ALA A 10 -19.70 7.49 9.14
C ALA A 10 -18.82 7.72 7.89
N PRO A 11 -18.15 8.87 7.77
CA PRO A 11 -17.22 9.12 6.67
C PRO A 11 -16.10 8.07 6.63
N ALA A 12 -15.75 7.56 5.45
CA ALA A 12 -14.68 6.59 5.31
C ALA A 12 -13.31 7.13 5.76
N THR A 13 -13.10 8.46 5.73
CA THR A 13 -11.92 9.11 6.31
C THR A 13 -11.77 8.89 7.82
N ALA A 14 -12.86 8.63 8.56
CA ALA A 14 -12.80 8.28 9.98
C ALA A 14 -12.35 6.83 10.20
N ARG A 15 -12.61 5.94 9.24
CA ARG A 15 -12.16 4.54 9.25
C ARG A 15 -10.68 4.41 8.90
N PHE A 16 -10.20 5.24 7.98
CA PHE A 16 -8.84 5.19 7.45
C PHE A 16 -8.06 6.51 7.66
N PRO A 17 -7.94 7.02 8.91
CA PRO A 17 -7.29 8.31 9.18
C PRO A 17 -5.81 8.34 8.82
N GLN A 18 -5.14 7.18 8.78
CA GLN A 18 -3.72 7.04 8.46
C GLN A 18 -3.36 7.50 7.05
N PHE A 19 -4.30 7.44 6.10
CA PHE A 19 -4.08 7.87 4.72
C PHE A 19 -4.03 9.39 4.58
N ARG A 20 -4.37 10.15 5.62
CA ARG A 20 -4.33 11.62 5.55
C ARG A 20 -2.89 12.11 5.54
N ASP A 21 -2.16 11.83 6.61
CA ASP A 21 -0.79 12.33 6.79
C ASP A 21 0.17 11.28 7.34
N ARG A 22 -0.33 10.35 8.17
CA ARG A 22 0.51 9.46 8.98
C ARG A 22 1.40 8.57 8.12
N ILE A 23 0.86 7.98 7.06
CA ILE A 23 1.64 7.13 6.14
C ILE A 23 2.78 7.95 5.50
N TYR A 24 2.47 9.12 4.93
CA TYR A 24 3.46 9.99 4.30
C TYR A 24 4.55 10.43 5.27
N GLN A 25 4.16 10.82 6.48
CA GLN A 25 5.09 11.23 7.54
C GLN A 25 6.04 10.10 7.95
N MET A 26 5.51 8.89 8.15
CA MET A 26 6.34 7.73 8.51
C MET A 26 7.36 7.39 7.42
N VAL A 27 6.91 7.34 6.16
CA VAL A 27 7.78 7.02 5.02
C VAL A 27 8.83 8.10 4.81
N THR A 28 8.44 9.38 4.80
CA THR A 28 9.38 10.50 4.59
C THR A 28 10.42 10.53 5.71
N ALA A 29 10.02 10.31 6.96
CA ALA A 29 10.95 10.26 8.08
C ALA A 29 12.00 9.15 7.92
N GLU A 30 11.60 7.94 7.51
CA GLU A 30 12.52 6.82 7.38
C GLU A 30 13.57 6.98 6.27
N VAL A 31 13.23 7.68 5.20
CA VAL A 31 14.12 7.89 4.04
C VAL A 31 14.88 9.22 4.07
N SER A 32 14.53 10.13 4.98
CA SER A 32 15.16 11.45 5.08
C SER A 32 16.65 11.35 5.39
N GLY A 33 17.46 12.07 4.61
CA GLY A 33 18.91 12.19 4.82
C GLY A 33 19.72 10.95 4.45
N LEU A 34 19.10 9.92 3.86
CA LEU A 34 19.83 8.76 3.35
C LEU A 34 20.64 9.15 2.09
N THR A 35 21.86 8.62 1.99
CA THR A 35 22.67 8.77 0.77
C THR A 35 22.17 7.85 -0.34
N GLY A 36 22.59 8.09 -1.58
CA GLY A 36 22.30 7.19 -2.69
C GLY A 36 22.74 5.74 -2.41
N GLU A 37 23.96 5.54 -1.89
CA GLU A 37 24.46 4.22 -1.50
C GLU A 37 23.55 3.54 -0.45
N GLN A 38 23.05 4.30 0.53
CA GLN A 38 22.16 3.76 1.56
C GLN A 38 20.77 3.41 1.01
N LEU A 39 20.27 4.24 0.09
CA LEU A 39 18.99 4.03 -0.60
C LEU A 39 19.03 2.79 -1.50
N ASP A 40 20.20 2.51 -2.07
CA ASP A 40 20.42 1.49 -3.11
C ASP A 40 21.08 0.21 -2.58
N PHE A 41 21.30 0.12 -1.27
CA PHE A 41 21.79 -1.09 -0.61
C PHE A 41 20.83 -2.28 -0.83
N GLU A 42 21.40 -3.39 -1.30
CA GLU A 42 20.74 -4.69 -1.46
C GLU A 42 21.63 -5.81 -0.91
N SER A 43 21.04 -6.96 -0.59
CA SER A 43 21.77 -8.13 -0.12
C SER A 43 21.05 -9.43 -0.50
N ASP A 44 21.81 -10.47 -0.79
CA ASP A 44 21.30 -11.83 -1.02
C ASP A 44 21.14 -12.65 0.28
N ARG A 45 21.46 -12.07 1.44
CA ARG A 45 21.38 -12.79 2.73
C ARG A 45 19.93 -13.04 3.18
N TRP A 46 18.99 -12.18 2.79
CA TRP A 46 17.57 -12.33 3.09
C TRP A 46 16.71 -12.03 1.85
N GLU A 47 15.57 -12.71 1.71
CA GLU A 47 14.67 -12.45 0.57
C GLU A 47 14.14 -11.01 0.56
N TRP A 48 13.88 -10.44 1.74
CA TRP A 48 13.43 -9.04 1.87
C TRP A 48 14.52 -8.02 1.54
N SER A 49 15.80 -8.40 1.50
CA SER A 49 16.91 -7.50 1.19
C SER A 49 17.28 -7.44 -0.30
N LYS A 50 16.58 -8.19 -1.15
CA LYS A 50 16.74 -8.11 -2.62
C LYS A 50 16.13 -6.86 -3.23
N TRP A 51 15.33 -6.12 -2.47
CA TRP A 51 14.78 -4.83 -2.88
C TRP A 51 15.39 -3.75 -2.01
N SER A 52 16.05 -2.78 -2.62
CA SER A 52 16.61 -1.63 -1.93
C SER A 52 15.56 -0.77 -1.22
N ILE A 53 15.99 0.16 -0.37
CA ILE A 53 15.10 1.13 0.28
C ILE A 53 14.34 1.93 -0.80
N ARG A 54 15.05 2.34 -1.87
CA ARG A 54 14.45 3.07 -2.99
C ARG A 54 13.39 2.24 -3.72
N ARG A 55 13.63 0.95 -3.95
CA ARG A 55 12.65 0.06 -4.60
C ARG A 55 11.43 -0.22 -3.72
N ASN A 56 11.61 -0.36 -2.40
CA ASN A 56 10.49 -0.42 -1.46
C ASN A 56 9.67 0.88 -1.48
N LEU A 57 10.33 2.05 -1.49
CA LEU A 57 9.68 3.35 -1.61
C LEU A 57 8.90 3.49 -2.93
N SER A 58 9.52 3.11 -4.05
CA SER A 58 8.91 3.13 -5.38
C SER A 58 7.70 2.20 -5.49
N HIS A 59 7.77 1.01 -4.89
CA HIS A 59 6.62 0.10 -4.80
C HIS A 59 5.46 0.73 -4.03
N MET A 60 5.74 1.25 -2.83
CA MET A 60 4.75 1.95 -2.00
C MET A 60 4.09 3.12 -2.75
N ALA A 61 4.87 3.91 -3.49
CA ALA A 61 4.38 5.04 -4.28
C ALA A 61 3.45 4.61 -5.43
N SER A 62 3.77 3.51 -6.12
CA SER A 62 2.96 3.02 -7.24
C SER A 62 1.66 2.31 -6.82
N GLY A 63 1.64 1.73 -5.61
CA GLY A 63 0.62 0.77 -5.24
C GLY A 63 -0.79 1.35 -5.12
N ASP A 64 -0.94 2.59 -4.63
CA ASP A 64 -2.26 3.23 -4.50
C ASP A 64 -2.88 3.52 -5.88
N VAL A 65 -2.07 3.97 -6.83
CA VAL A 65 -2.51 4.18 -8.22
C VAL A 65 -2.87 2.82 -8.87
N ARG A 66 -2.07 1.78 -8.67
CA ARG A 66 -2.37 0.43 -9.19
C ARG A 66 -3.71 -0.12 -8.71
N TRP A 67 -4.10 0.19 -7.48
CA TRP A 67 -5.38 -0.26 -6.95
C TRP A 67 -6.53 0.68 -7.30
N LEU A 68 -6.42 1.96 -6.95
CA LEU A 68 -7.53 2.90 -7.08
C LEU A 68 -7.78 3.36 -8.52
N TRP A 69 -6.72 3.51 -9.32
CA TRP A 69 -6.84 3.87 -10.73
C TRP A 69 -6.99 2.63 -11.60
N ALA A 70 -6.00 1.72 -11.61
CA ALA A 70 -6.01 0.64 -12.60
C ALA A 70 -7.06 -0.46 -12.33
N ARG A 71 -7.40 -0.76 -11.06
CA ARG A 71 -8.37 -1.82 -10.72
C ARG A 71 -9.76 -1.29 -10.42
N TRP A 72 -9.84 -0.23 -9.62
CA TRP A 72 -11.11 0.37 -9.22
C TRP A 72 -11.56 1.54 -10.10
N GLY A 73 -10.71 2.04 -11.02
CA GLY A 73 -10.93 3.32 -11.69
C GLY A 73 -12.23 3.39 -12.48
N ALA A 74 -12.62 2.34 -13.18
CA ALA A 74 -13.90 2.29 -13.89
C ALA A 74 -15.12 2.49 -12.97
N GLN A 75 -15.04 2.09 -11.70
CA GLN A 75 -16.13 2.25 -10.73
C GLN A 75 -16.01 3.52 -9.89
N LEU A 76 -14.78 3.97 -9.60
CA LEU A 76 -14.53 5.16 -8.76
C LEU A 76 -14.49 6.46 -9.56
N PHE A 77 -14.07 6.39 -10.82
CA PHE A 77 -13.85 7.53 -11.70
C PHE A 77 -14.41 7.21 -13.11
N PRO A 78 -15.73 6.97 -13.25
CA PRO A 78 -16.32 6.58 -14.53
C PRO A 78 -16.11 7.63 -15.63
N ASP A 79 -16.01 8.91 -15.26
CA ASP A 79 -15.74 10.03 -16.17
C ASP A 79 -14.24 10.36 -16.28
N GLY A 80 -13.36 9.55 -15.68
CA GLY A 80 -11.93 9.80 -15.58
C GLY A 80 -11.56 10.92 -14.61
N LEU A 81 -10.26 11.27 -14.60
CA LEU A 81 -9.71 12.37 -13.81
C LEU A 81 -8.89 13.30 -14.71
N PRO A 82 -8.80 14.62 -14.39
CA PRO A 82 -7.99 15.56 -15.17
C PRO A 82 -6.52 15.15 -15.32
N ASN A 83 -5.96 14.44 -14.35
CA ASN A 83 -4.60 13.92 -14.36
C ASN A 83 -4.50 12.45 -14.82
N GLY A 84 -5.53 11.91 -15.50
CA GLY A 84 -5.58 10.51 -15.92
C GLY A 84 -4.36 10.06 -16.72
N GLU A 85 -3.86 10.87 -17.66
CA GLU A 85 -2.66 10.55 -18.45
C GLU A 85 -1.38 10.42 -17.60
N GLU A 86 -1.29 11.12 -16.47
CA GLU A 86 -0.18 10.92 -15.53
C GLU A 86 -0.34 9.60 -14.79
N LEU A 87 -1.57 9.28 -14.34
CA LEU A 87 -1.87 8.02 -13.66
C LEU A 87 -1.60 6.81 -14.56
N ASP A 88 -1.97 6.90 -15.84
CA ASP A 88 -1.68 5.86 -16.85
C ASP A 88 -0.18 5.66 -17.05
N ARG A 89 0.60 6.75 -17.11
CA ARG A 89 2.07 6.67 -17.20
C ARG A 89 2.70 5.99 -15.98
N LEU A 90 2.20 6.25 -14.78
CA LEU A 90 2.67 5.56 -13.56
C LEU A 90 2.43 4.04 -13.64
N MET A 91 1.39 3.61 -14.37
CA MET A 91 1.05 2.19 -14.56
C MET A 91 1.83 1.53 -15.69
N ALA A 92 2.39 2.31 -16.61
CA ALA A 92 3.16 1.83 -17.75
C ALA A 92 4.62 1.47 -17.44
N SER A 93 5.01 1.46 -16.15
CA SER A 93 6.35 1.08 -15.72
C SER A 93 6.76 -0.31 -16.25
N PRO A 94 7.97 -0.46 -16.82
CA PRO A 94 8.49 -1.75 -17.25
C PRO A 94 8.91 -2.66 -16.08
N HIS A 95 8.91 -2.14 -14.85
CA HIS A 95 9.32 -2.86 -13.66
C HIS A 95 8.12 -3.43 -12.88
N ASP A 96 8.29 -4.65 -12.37
CA ASP A 96 7.25 -5.33 -11.59
C ASP A 96 6.88 -4.51 -10.33
N ARG A 97 5.60 -4.13 -10.26
CA ARG A 97 4.94 -3.49 -9.11
C ARG A 97 5.67 -2.27 -8.55
N ARG A 98 6.41 -1.50 -9.35
CA ARG A 98 7.05 -0.26 -8.91
C ARG A 98 7.02 0.82 -9.98
N LEU A 99 7.41 2.04 -9.66
CA LEU A 99 7.52 3.11 -10.64
C LEU A 99 8.63 2.79 -11.66
N ASP A 100 8.59 3.48 -12.81
CA ASP A 100 9.63 3.40 -13.83
C ASP A 100 10.94 3.96 -13.27
N GLU A 101 12.00 3.16 -13.18
CA GLU A 101 13.28 3.56 -12.58
C GLU A 101 14.01 4.60 -13.45
N ASP A 102 13.73 4.66 -14.76
CA ASP A 102 14.32 5.65 -15.67
C ASP A 102 13.64 7.03 -15.55
N LEU A 103 12.40 7.06 -15.07
CA LEU A 103 11.62 8.29 -14.88
C LEU A 103 11.60 8.77 -13.43
N TYR A 104 11.62 7.83 -12.48
CA TYR A 104 11.42 8.08 -11.06
C TYR A 104 12.47 7.33 -10.24
N TRP A 105 13.69 7.88 -10.23
CA TRP A 105 14.77 7.36 -9.40
C TRP A 105 14.94 8.17 -8.11
N GLU A 106 15.01 9.49 -8.20
CA GLU A 106 15.28 10.35 -7.03
C GLU A 106 14.19 10.23 -5.96
N PRO A 107 14.55 10.15 -4.67
CA PRO A 107 13.59 9.90 -3.60
C PRO A 107 12.54 10.99 -3.52
N GLU A 108 12.87 12.24 -3.82
CA GLU A 108 11.92 13.36 -3.87
C GLU A 108 10.88 13.14 -4.97
N ALA A 109 11.29 12.67 -6.15
CA ALA A 109 10.38 12.39 -7.25
C ALA A 109 9.45 11.21 -6.92
N ILE A 110 9.97 10.16 -6.25
CA ILE A 110 9.16 9.03 -5.80
C ILE A 110 8.16 9.48 -4.71
N LEU A 111 8.60 10.29 -3.75
CA LEU A 111 7.74 10.84 -2.69
C LEU A 111 6.64 11.73 -3.25
N GLU A 112 6.90 12.51 -4.30
CA GLU A 112 5.88 13.27 -5.01
C GLU A 112 4.79 12.34 -5.56
N LYS A 113 5.16 11.22 -6.18
CA LYS A 113 4.17 10.26 -6.72
C LYS A 113 3.46 9.48 -5.62
N MET A 114 4.12 9.23 -4.50
CA MET A 114 3.46 8.70 -3.31
C MET A 114 2.41 9.67 -2.79
N ARG A 115 2.70 10.98 -2.75
CA ARG A 115 1.72 12.00 -2.34
C ARG A 115 0.51 12.03 -3.27
N LEU A 116 0.74 11.97 -4.58
CA LEU A 116 -0.34 11.85 -5.57
C LEU A 116 -1.21 10.60 -5.33
N GLY A 117 -0.62 9.46 -5.00
CA GLY A 117 -1.36 8.24 -4.63
C GLY A 117 -2.19 8.41 -3.35
N LEU A 118 -1.63 9.03 -2.31
CA LEU A 118 -2.35 9.31 -1.07
C LEU A 118 -3.46 10.36 -1.25
N ASP A 119 -3.27 11.35 -2.12
CA ASP A 119 -4.32 12.32 -2.47
C ASP A 119 -5.47 11.62 -3.21
N LEU A 120 -5.17 10.63 -4.07
CA LEU A 120 -6.18 9.78 -4.70
C LEU A 120 -6.96 8.97 -3.64
N CYS A 121 -6.25 8.37 -2.67
CA CYS A 121 -6.85 7.71 -1.52
C CYS A 121 -7.79 8.65 -0.74
N GLN A 122 -7.32 9.86 -0.40
CA GLN A 122 -8.14 10.84 0.32
C GLN A 122 -9.38 11.26 -0.46
N ARG A 123 -9.27 11.46 -1.77
CA ARG A 123 -10.41 11.80 -2.63
C ARG A 123 -11.49 10.72 -2.59
N VAL A 124 -11.08 9.45 -2.68
CA VAL A 124 -12.02 8.31 -2.57
C VAL A 124 -12.63 8.27 -1.17
N LEU A 125 -11.80 8.27 -0.12
CA LEU A 125 -12.30 8.19 1.27
C LEU A 125 -13.21 9.38 1.66
N ALA A 126 -13.02 10.56 1.07
CA ALA A 126 -13.88 11.71 1.31
C ALA A 126 -15.23 11.63 0.61
N ALA A 127 -15.35 10.83 -0.45
CA ALA A 127 -16.58 10.63 -1.22
C ALA A 127 -17.41 9.42 -0.74
N GLU A 128 -16.85 8.60 0.16
CA GLU A 128 -17.43 7.33 0.59
C GLU A 128 -17.80 7.34 2.09
N THR A 129 -18.76 6.49 2.46
CA THR A 129 -19.03 6.12 3.87
C THR A 129 -18.45 4.73 4.16
N VAL A 130 -18.35 4.36 5.43
CA VAL A 130 -17.92 3.01 5.82
C VAL A 130 -18.76 1.92 5.13
N ASP A 131 -20.07 2.11 5.07
CA ASP A 131 -20.98 1.19 4.40
C ASP A 131 -20.78 1.12 2.89
N SER A 132 -20.50 2.25 2.23
CA SER A 132 -20.28 2.21 0.79
C SER A 132 -18.97 1.49 0.44
N LEU A 133 -17.93 1.63 1.27
CA LEU A 133 -16.69 0.84 1.12
C LEU A 133 -16.93 -0.68 1.22
N ARG A 134 -17.84 -1.11 2.10
CA ARG A 134 -18.19 -2.53 2.30
C ARG A 134 -19.03 -3.11 1.18
N ARG A 135 -19.86 -2.29 0.54
CA ARG A 135 -20.74 -2.72 -0.56
C ARG A 135 -20.07 -2.72 -1.92
N LYS A 136 -19.17 -1.77 -2.18
CA LYS A 136 -18.42 -1.71 -3.43
C LYS A 136 -17.47 -2.90 -3.49
N VAL A 137 -17.53 -3.65 -4.60
CA VAL A 137 -16.71 -4.84 -4.83
C VAL A 137 -16.12 -4.84 -6.23
N ILE A 138 -14.91 -5.36 -6.35
CA ILE A 138 -14.32 -5.79 -7.62
C ILE A 138 -14.03 -7.29 -7.59
N GLU A 139 -14.01 -7.92 -8.75
CA GLU A 139 -13.55 -9.30 -8.88
C GLU A 139 -12.01 -9.34 -8.78
N GLY A 140 -11.50 -10.27 -7.99
CA GLY A 140 -10.09 -10.60 -7.89
C GLY A 140 -9.87 -12.12 -7.89
N GLY A 141 -8.60 -12.53 -8.02
CA GLY A 141 -8.22 -13.92 -7.82
C GLY A 141 -8.18 -14.28 -6.33
N SER A 142 -8.51 -15.53 -6.01
CA SER A 142 -8.40 -16.07 -4.63
C SER A 142 -6.96 -16.40 -4.21
N SER A 143 -5.96 -16.00 -4.99
CA SER A 143 -4.53 -16.19 -4.72
C SER A 143 -3.85 -14.94 -4.14
N GLY A 144 -2.57 -15.05 -3.81
CA GLY A 144 -1.80 -13.95 -3.22
C GLY A 144 -2.24 -13.61 -1.80
N LEU A 145 -2.00 -12.37 -1.36
CA LEU A 145 -2.16 -11.97 0.04
C LEU A 145 -3.61 -12.03 0.55
N PHE A 146 -4.61 -11.84 -0.31
CA PHE A 146 -6.02 -12.00 0.09
C PHE A 146 -6.39 -13.45 0.37
N GLY A 147 -5.86 -14.39 -0.42
CA GLY A 147 -6.06 -15.83 -0.20
C GLY A 147 -5.21 -16.38 0.94
N GLN A 148 -4.00 -15.85 1.12
CA GLN A 148 -3.07 -16.29 2.15
C GLN A 148 -3.45 -15.79 3.55
N TYR A 149 -4.00 -14.57 3.65
CA TYR A 149 -4.34 -13.93 4.92
C TYR A 149 -5.78 -13.38 4.97
N PRO A 150 -6.82 -14.19 4.66
CA PRO A 150 -8.20 -13.71 4.61
C PRO A 150 -8.70 -13.16 5.96
N GLN A 151 -8.14 -13.64 7.07
CA GLN A 151 -8.44 -13.16 8.43
C GLN A 151 -8.12 -11.67 8.65
N LEU A 152 -7.26 -11.07 7.83
CA LEU A 152 -6.95 -9.64 7.87
C LEU A 152 -8.05 -8.77 7.22
N PHE A 153 -9.03 -9.39 6.56
CA PHE A 153 -10.10 -8.72 5.80
C PHE A 153 -11.49 -9.19 6.24
N PRO A 154 -11.86 -9.04 7.53
CA PRO A 154 -13.15 -9.54 8.03
C PRO A 154 -14.32 -8.91 7.27
N GLY A 155 -15.13 -9.75 6.61
CA GLY A 155 -16.26 -9.31 5.77
C GLY A 155 -15.87 -8.62 4.45
N GLY A 156 -14.58 -8.50 4.17
CA GLY A 156 -14.03 -7.79 3.01
C GLY A 156 -13.74 -8.68 1.80
N LEU A 157 -13.84 -9.99 1.97
CA LEU A 157 -13.62 -11.00 0.93
C LEU A 157 -14.85 -11.89 0.83
N LEU A 158 -15.47 -11.91 -0.35
CA LEU A 158 -16.67 -12.69 -0.63
C LEU A 158 -16.32 -13.75 -1.69
N PRO A 159 -16.08 -15.02 -1.31
CA PRO A 159 -15.79 -16.09 -2.26
C PRO A 159 -16.91 -16.26 -3.27
N ASP A 160 -16.58 -16.52 -4.54
CA ASP A 160 -17.60 -16.87 -5.53
C ASP A 160 -18.10 -18.31 -5.28
N ALA A 161 -19.42 -18.48 -5.22
CA ALA A 161 -20.04 -19.77 -4.92
C ALA A 161 -19.90 -20.81 -6.06
N ARG A 162 -19.60 -20.35 -7.28
CA ARG A 162 -19.50 -21.16 -8.50
C ARG A 162 -18.05 -21.35 -8.96
N ASP A 163 -17.17 -20.40 -8.65
CA ASP A 163 -15.75 -20.45 -9.00
C ASP A 163 -14.84 -20.16 -7.79
N PRO A 164 -14.29 -21.19 -7.13
CA PRO A 164 -13.42 -21.00 -5.95
C PRO A 164 -12.08 -20.32 -6.29
N SER A 165 -11.74 -20.13 -7.57
CA SER A 165 -10.58 -19.33 -7.98
C SER A 165 -10.84 -17.81 -7.93
N LYS A 166 -12.10 -17.41 -7.71
CA LYS A 166 -12.54 -16.01 -7.69
C LYS A 166 -13.00 -15.59 -6.30
N VAL A 167 -12.70 -14.33 -5.98
CA VAL A 167 -13.15 -13.67 -4.76
C VAL A 167 -13.54 -12.24 -5.11
N SER A 168 -14.69 -11.78 -4.61
CA SER A 168 -15.01 -10.37 -4.64
C SER A 168 -14.31 -9.67 -3.48
N ILE A 169 -13.57 -8.62 -3.79
CA ILE A 169 -12.78 -7.84 -2.83
C ILE A 169 -13.51 -6.52 -2.62
N THR A 170 -13.85 -6.20 -1.37
CA THR A 170 -14.49 -4.92 -1.06
C THR A 170 -13.50 -3.76 -1.16
N LEU A 171 -14.02 -2.54 -1.32
CA LEU A 171 -13.16 -1.37 -1.30
C LEU A 171 -12.54 -1.17 0.10
N GLU A 172 -13.26 -1.53 1.18
CA GLU A 172 -12.69 -1.57 2.53
C GLU A 172 -11.50 -2.52 2.61
N ALA A 173 -11.61 -3.73 2.08
CA ALA A 173 -10.51 -4.70 2.04
C ALA A 173 -9.32 -4.18 1.22
N THR A 174 -9.58 -3.45 0.13
CA THR A 174 -8.52 -2.82 -0.67
C THR A 174 -7.76 -1.78 0.16
N PHE A 175 -8.45 -0.90 0.89
CA PHE A 175 -7.78 0.08 1.75
C PHE A 175 -6.99 -0.56 2.89
N LEU A 176 -7.52 -1.63 3.51
CA LEU A 176 -6.78 -2.43 4.48
C LEU A 176 -5.52 -3.03 3.87
N HIS A 177 -5.64 -3.65 2.69
CA HIS A 177 -4.51 -4.22 1.95
C HIS A 177 -3.45 -3.15 1.68
N ARG A 178 -3.85 -1.98 1.13
CA ARG A 178 -2.93 -0.87 0.88
C ARG A 178 -2.22 -0.40 2.13
N TYR A 179 -2.94 -0.26 3.24
CA TYR A 179 -2.34 0.12 4.51
C TYR A 179 -1.32 -0.91 5.00
N TYR A 180 -1.65 -2.20 4.96
CA TYR A 180 -0.76 -3.27 5.38
C TYR A 180 0.47 -3.42 4.50
N GLU A 181 0.36 -3.15 3.20
CA GLU A 181 1.52 -3.05 2.29
C GLU A 181 2.45 -1.91 2.73
N TYR A 182 1.93 -0.72 3.04
CA TYR A 182 2.76 0.39 3.55
C TYR A 182 3.53 0.00 4.81
N LEU A 183 2.87 -0.62 5.79
CA LEU A 183 3.54 -1.03 7.04
C LEU A 183 4.62 -2.07 6.79
N THR A 184 4.35 -3.03 5.90
CA THR A 184 5.29 -4.11 5.55
C THR A 184 6.53 -3.57 4.85
N HIS A 185 6.35 -2.66 3.89
CA HIS A 185 7.48 -2.06 3.17
C HIS A 185 8.25 -1.06 4.03
N LEU A 186 7.59 -0.34 4.95
CA LEU A 186 8.26 0.42 6.00
C LEU A 186 9.13 -0.47 6.89
N PHE A 187 8.62 -1.64 7.29
CA PHE A 187 9.37 -2.60 8.09
C PHE A 187 10.59 -3.13 7.32
N ASN A 188 10.46 -3.41 6.02
CA ASN A 188 11.61 -3.75 5.16
C ASN A 188 12.66 -2.63 5.12
N ILE A 189 12.24 -1.37 4.98
CA ILE A 189 13.15 -0.21 5.01
C ILE A 189 13.91 -0.16 6.33
N GLN A 190 13.23 -0.34 7.47
CA GLN A 190 13.88 -0.35 8.78
C GLN A 190 14.91 -1.48 8.90
N ARG A 191 14.61 -2.67 8.38
CA ARG A 191 15.55 -3.81 8.37
C ARG A 191 16.77 -3.55 7.48
N LEU A 192 16.57 -2.98 6.30
CA LEU A 192 17.65 -2.57 5.39
C LEU A 192 18.54 -1.50 6.04
N LYS A 193 17.96 -0.56 6.78
CA LYS A 193 18.71 0.43 7.57
C LYS A 193 19.56 -0.25 8.64
N ARG A 194 18.98 -1.15 9.44
CA ARG A 194 19.71 -1.89 10.48
C ARG A 194 20.84 -2.74 9.91
N ALA A 195 20.66 -3.33 8.72
CA ALA A 195 21.68 -4.12 8.05
C ALA A 195 22.94 -3.29 7.71
N GLN A 196 22.76 -1.98 7.58
CA GLN A 196 23.81 -1.00 7.30
C GLN A 196 24.31 -0.29 8.58
N GLY A 197 23.83 -0.69 9.77
CA GLY A 197 24.13 -0.03 11.04
C GLY A 197 23.39 1.29 11.27
N LEU A 198 22.33 1.57 10.51
CA LEU A 198 21.49 2.76 10.64
C LEU A 198 20.30 2.53 11.58
N THR A 199 19.82 3.61 12.18
CA THR A 199 18.70 3.58 13.13
C THR A 199 17.36 3.81 12.43
N ALA A 200 16.37 2.99 12.77
CA ALA A 200 14.96 3.23 12.44
C ALA A 200 14.43 4.42 13.26
N VAL A 201 13.65 5.30 12.65
CA VAL A 201 13.25 6.59 13.25
C VAL A 201 11.76 6.72 13.53
N VAL A 202 10.94 5.77 13.07
CA VAL A 202 9.50 5.73 13.38
C VAL A 202 9.10 4.41 14.02
N GLU A 203 8.07 4.45 14.87
CA GLU A 203 7.42 3.25 15.38
C GLU A 203 6.35 2.79 14.39
N ILE A 204 6.51 1.58 13.84
CA ILE A 204 5.54 0.97 12.93
C ILE A 204 4.46 0.25 13.74
N PRO A 205 3.16 0.51 13.51
CA PRO A 205 2.08 -0.25 14.13
C PRO A 205 2.19 -1.75 13.88
N HIS A 206 2.16 -2.56 14.94
CA HIS A 206 2.22 -4.02 14.86
C HIS A 206 0.86 -4.61 14.43
N GLU A 207 0.54 -4.46 13.15
CA GLU A 207 -0.69 -4.93 12.51
C GLU A 207 -0.47 -5.27 11.03
N GLY A 208 -1.43 -5.96 10.42
CA GLY A 208 -1.35 -6.36 9.01
C GLY A 208 -0.36 -7.50 8.75
N TYR A 209 0.16 -7.60 7.53
CA TYR A 209 0.97 -8.73 7.09
C TYR A 209 2.22 -8.95 7.94
N TRP A 210 2.99 -7.89 8.19
CA TRP A 210 4.23 -8.01 8.95
C TRP A 210 4.04 -8.42 10.42
N SER A 211 2.80 -8.32 10.94
CA SER A 211 2.46 -8.78 12.29
C SER A 211 2.12 -10.27 12.37
N MET A 212 1.91 -10.93 11.24
CA MET A 212 1.52 -12.34 11.16
C MET A 212 2.63 -13.25 11.72
N PRO A 213 2.30 -14.29 12.51
CA PRO A 213 3.29 -15.22 13.07
C PRO A 213 4.23 -15.84 12.04
N GLU A 214 3.70 -16.19 10.87
CA GLU A 214 4.36 -16.83 9.73
C GLU A 214 5.09 -15.84 8.81
N TRP A 215 4.93 -14.53 9.02
CA TRP A 215 5.64 -13.54 8.21
C TRP A 215 7.12 -13.52 8.58
N ASP A 216 7.98 -13.48 7.57
CA ASP A 216 9.43 -13.36 7.77
C ASP A 216 9.77 -12.00 8.42
N ARG A 217 10.09 -12.07 9.71
CA ARG A 217 10.56 -10.96 10.56
C ARG A 217 12.03 -11.15 10.97
N SER A 218 12.80 -11.91 10.20
CA SER A 218 14.26 -11.99 10.41
C SER A 218 14.89 -10.60 10.37
N GLU A 219 15.89 -10.39 11.22
CA GLU A 219 16.69 -9.17 11.31
C GLU A 219 18.20 -9.49 11.16
N PRO A 220 19.02 -8.48 10.78
CA PRO A 220 20.47 -8.60 10.59
C PRO A 220 21.31 -9.18 11.73
#